data_AF-A0A7V2TV83-F1
#
_entry.id   AF-A0A7V2TV83-F1
#
_cell.length_a   1.000
_cell.length_b   1.000
_cell.length_c   1.000
_cell.angle_alpha   90.00
_cell.angle_beta   90.00
_cell.angle_gamma   90.00
#
_symmetry.space_group_name_H-M   'P 1'
#
loop_
_entity.id
_entity.type
_entity.pdbx_description
1 polymer ?
#
loop_
_entity_poly.entity_id
_entity_poly.type
_entity_poly.pdbx_seq_one_letter_code
_entity_poly.pdbx_strand_id
1 'polypeptide(L)'
;MKVLGLVGSPRKGGNTDTLVGRVLEGAKSKGAEVKKVYLGDLNIHPCQGAFSCEARKSCVLPDDMPPLYESLRRAHGVVIGTPVYVGNASGLLVNFLGRCRPFISFLDSAGSSGEEISPEQAAALRREKTCLLISRGTAYADLPSPAEEAMRRAIQAHLDRDPSSHPLPARRLPPGKKGVILLTYHQPGEEKYRSVADFLRFNLNLWGLEILDLIPAYRLLKKGDAQMRDDLMERAWRAGRMF
;
A
#
# COMPACT_ATOMS: atom_id res chain seq x y z
N MET A 1 15.43 -13.52 -10.21
CA MET A 1 14.29 -12.63 -9.92
C MET A 1 14.30 -12.24 -8.45
N LYS A 2 13.81 -11.04 -8.06
CA LYS A 2 13.66 -10.64 -6.64
C LYS A 2 12.19 -10.47 -6.28
N VAL A 3 11.73 -11.06 -5.19
CA VAL A 3 10.34 -10.92 -4.70
C VAL A 3 10.33 -10.38 -3.27
N LEU A 4 9.55 -9.31 -3.05
CA LEU A 4 9.42 -8.66 -1.75
C LEU A 4 8.04 -8.97 -1.16
N GLY A 5 7.99 -9.59 0.01
CA GLY A 5 6.76 -9.76 0.79
C GLY A 5 6.62 -8.69 1.86
N LEU A 6 5.49 -7.98 1.86
CA LEU A 6 5.12 -6.97 2.85
C LEU A 6 4.00 -7.52 3.73
N VAL A 7 4.25 -7.57 5.03
CA VAL A 7 3.28 -8.01 6.04
C VAL A 7 2.72 -6.79 6.76
N GLY A 8 1.46 -6.46 6.47
CA GLY A 8 0.68 -5.43 7.17
C GLY A 8 0.03 -5.90 8.46
N SER A 9 0.16 -7.19 8.81
CA SER A 9 -0.28 -7.68 10.12
C SER A 9 0.70 -7.25 11.22
N PRO A 10 0.21 -6.73 12.37
CA PRO A 10 1.06 -6.55 13.55
C PRO A 10 1.43 -7.89 14.22
N ARG A 11 0.77 -9.00 13.85
CA ARG A 11 0.96 -10.32 14.47
C ARG A 11 1.95 -11.16 13.66
N LYS A 12 3.20 -11.23 14.10
CA LYS A 12 4.21 -12.16 13.58
C LYS A 12 3.81 -13.62 13.85
N GLY A 13 3.99 -14.48 12.86
CA GLY A 13 3.51 -15.86 12.84
C GLY A 13 1.98 -16.00 12.82
N GLY A 14 1.24 -14.91 12.64
CA GLY A 14 -0.20 -14.93 12.42
C GLY A 14 -0.55 -15.38 11.00
N ASN A 15 -1.84 -15.58 10.74
CA ASN A 15 -2.32 -16.11 9.45
C ASN A 15 -1.83 -15.30 8.23
N THR A 16 -1.84 -13.97 8.30
CA THR A 16 -1.32 -13.10 7.22
C THR A 16 0.16 -13.33 6.96
N ASP A 17 0.98 -13.39 8.02
CA ASP A 17 2.42 -13.63 7.91
C ASP A 17 2.69 -15.01 7.31
N THR A 18 1.99 -16.04 7.82
CA THR A 18 2.06 -17.41 7.29
C THR A 18 1.81 -17.44 5.79
N LEU A 19 0.70 -16.85 5.33
CA LEU A 19 0.35 -16.91 3.91
C LEU A 19 1.31 -16.10 3.03
N VAL A 20 1.78 -14.93 3.49
CA VAL A 20 2.83 -14.18 2.77
C VAL A 20 4.09 -15.03 2.67
N GLY A 21 4.51 -15.66 3.77
CA GLY A 21 5.63 -16.61 3.78
C GLY A 21 5.44 -17.73 2.77
N ARG A 22 4.23 -18.30 2.69
CA ARG A 22 3.91 -19.39 1.77
C ARG A 22 3.98 -18.98 0.29
N VAL A 23 3.57 -17.77 -0.05
CA VAL A 23 3.78 -17.21 -1.41
C VAL A 23 5.28 -17.05 -1.70
N LEU A 24 6.05 -16.53 -0.74
CA LEU A 24 7.50 -16.38 -0.92
C LEU A 24 8.22 -17.73 -1.06
N GLU A 25 7.77 -18.78 -0.37
CA GLU A 25 8.27 -20.15 -0.56
C GLU A 25 8.00 -20.65 -2.00
N GLY A 26 6.80 -20.36 -2.53
CA GLY A 26 6.45 -20.64 -3.93
C GLY A 26 7.41 -19.97 -4.90
N ALA A 27 7.67 -18.67 -4.72
CA ALA A 27 8.61 -17.91 -5.55
C ALA A 27 10.05 -18.46 -5.43
N LYS A 28 10.49 -18.76 -4.20
CA LYS A 28 11.82 -19.33 -3.94
C LYS A 28 12.00 -20.69 -4.62
N SER A 29 10.94 -21.50 -4.71
CA SER A 29 10.98 -22.80 -5.43
C SER A 29 11.23 -22.65 -6.94
N LYS A 30 11.05 -21.45 -7.50
CA LYS A 30 11.40 -21.07 -8.88
C LYS A 30 12.72 -20.34 -9.01
N GLY A 31 13.53 -20.30 -7.94
CA GLY A 31 14.84 -19.64 -7.93
C GLY A 31 14.80 -18.14 -7.70
N ALA A 32 13.67 -17.59 -7.23
CA ALA A 32 13.61 -16.19 -6.83
C ALA A 32 14.38 -15.94 -5.51
N GLU A 33 15.11 -14.82 -5.45
CA GLU A 33 15.59 -14.23 -4.21
C GLU A 33 14.40 -13.57 -3.51
N VAL A 34 14.14 -13.94 -2.25
CA VAL A 34 12.98 -13.46 -1.51
C VAL A 34 13.38 -12.66 -0.27
N LYS A 35 12.68 -11.57 -0.02
CA LYS A 35 12.81 -10.77 1.21
C LYS A 35 11.43 -10.58 1.81
N LYS A 36 11.28 -10.80 3.12
CA LYS A 36 10.04 -10.52 3.86
C LYS A 36 10.27 -9.33 4.79
N VAL A 37 9.35 -8.37 4.77
CA VAL A 37 9.39 -7.15 5.58
C VAL A 37 8.09 -7.04 6.36
N TYR A 38 8.20 -6.77 7.65
CA TYR A 38 7.07 -6.50 8.53
C TYR A 38 6.88 -4.99 8.61
N LEU A 39 5.74 -4.47 8.17
CA LEU A 39 5.47 -3.04 8.25
C LEU A 39 5.39 -2.56 9.71
N GLY A 40 5.02 -3.45 10.64
CA GLY A 40 4.99 -3.16 12.07
C GLY A 40 6.38 -3.04 12.73
N ASP A 41 7.46 -3.44 12.04
CA ASP A 41 8.83 -3.25 12.53
C ASP A 41 9.45 -1.94 12.04
N LEU A 42 8.79 -1.24 11.13
CA LEU A 42 9.28 -0.01 10.51
C LEU A 42 8.64 1.20 11.20
N ASN A 43 9.45 2.21 11.49
CA ASN A 43 8.95 3.54 11.79
C ASN A 43 8.53 4.20 10.47
N ILE A 44 7.23 4.21 10.19
CA ILE A 44 6.64 4.90 9.03
C ILE A 44 5.72 5.99 9.54
N HIS A 45 6.07 7.25 9.30
CA HIS A 45 5.19 8.36 9.66
C HIS A 45 4.01 8.47 8.70
N PRO A 46 2.85 8.98 9.15
CA PRO A 46 1.78 9.38 8.26
C PRO A 46 2.26 10.40 7.23
N CYS A 47 1.74 10.28 6.01
CA CYS A 47 2.00 11.27 4.97
C CYS A 47 1.51 12.64 5.44
N GLN A 48 2.38 13.65 5.40
CA GLN A 48 2.04 15.01 5.82
C GLN A 48 1.43 15.85 4.69
N GLY A 49 1.27 15.30 3.48
CA GLY A 49 0.77 16.07 2.34
C GLY A 49 1.73 17.18 1.90
N ALA A 50 3.04 16.96 2.03
CA ALA A 50 4.06 17.97 1.77
C ALA A 50 4.38 18.20 0.29
N PHE A 51 3.97 17.26 -0.56
CA PHE A 51 4.31 17.20 -1.99
C PHE A 51 5.82 17.29 -2.31
N SER A 52 6.69 17.11 -1.32
CA SER A 52 8.14 17.06 -1.52
C SER A 52 8.57 15.93 -2.45
N CYS A 53 7.82 14.82 -2.43
CA CYS A 53 8.01 13.72 -3.37
C CYS A 53 7.76 14.11 -4.83
N GLU A 54 6.95 15.14 -5.10
CA GLU A 54 6.73 15.66 -6.44
C GLU A 54 7.80 16.68 -6.81
N ALA A 55 8.04 17.65 -5.92
CA ALA A 55 9.00 18.73 -6.17
C ALA A 55 10.44 18.23 -6.30
N ARG A 56 10.84 17.25 -5.49
CA ARG A 56 12.24 16.81 -5.35
C ARG A 56 12.49 15.38 -5.73
N LYS A 57 11.41 14.66 -6.07
CA LYS A 57 11.49 13.23 -6.30
C LYS A 57 11.99 12.52 -5.03
N SER A 58 11.71 13.00 -3.83
CA SER A 58 12.04 12.27 -2.59
C SER A 58 11.13 12.70 -1.45
N CYS A 59 10.91 11.79 -0.50
CA CYS A 59 10.14 12.12 0.71
C CYS A 59 11.10 12.64 1.77
N VAL A 60 10.79 13.80 2.37
CA VAL A 60 11.64 14.48 3.36
C VAL A 60 11.50 13.95 4.79
N LEU A 61 10.53 13.06 5.04
CA LEU A 61 10.24 12.56 6.37
C LEU A 61 11.38 11.62 6.84
N PRO A 62 11.92 11.83 8.06
CA PRO A 62 13.07 11.07 8.56
C PRO A 62 12.62 9.72 9.14
N ASP A 63 12.28 8.78 8.27
CA ASP A 63 11.69 7.49 8.66
C ASP A 63 12.18 6.34 7.76
N ASP A 64 11.59 5.15 7.90
CA ASP A 64 12.06 3.93 7.22
C ASP A 64 11.52 3.74 5.79
N MET A 65 10.77 4.71 5.26
CA MET A 65 10.25 4.62 3.88
C MET A 65 11.33 4.67 2.79
N PRO A 66 12.40 5.51 2.86
CA PRO A 66 13.43 5.57 1.84
C PRO A 66 14.07 4.20 1.48
N PRO A 67 14.58 3.40 2.43
CA PRO A 67 15.12 2.07 2.10
C PRO A 67 14.03 1.08 1.64
N LEU A 68 12.78 1.26 2.06
CA LEU A 68 11.66 0.45 1.58
C LEU A 68 11.31 0.79 0.12
N TYR A 69 11.36 2.06 -0.28
CA TYR A 69 11.18 2.46 -1.68
C TYR A 69 12.21 1.78 -2.59
N GLU A 70 13.45 1.65 -2.12
CA GLU A 70 14.50 0.94 -2.87
C GLU A 70 14.25 -0.55 -3.00
N SER A 71 13.78 -1.17 -1.93
CA SER A 71 13.41 -2.58 -1.96
C SER A 71 12.29 -2.80 -2.99
N LEU A 72 11.30 -1.91 -3.06
CA LEU A 72 10.21 -1.94 -4.05
C LEU A 72 10.69 -1.71 -5.48
N ARG A 73 11.60 -0.76 -5.71
CA ARG A 73 12.18 -0.51 -7.05
C ARG A 73 12.96 -1.70 -7.59
N ARG A 74 13.73 -2.39 -6.74
CA ARG A 74 14.54 -3.55 -7.11
C ARG A 74 13.74 -4.86 -7.19
N ALA A 75 12.60 -4.94 -6.50
CA ALA A 75 11.74 -6.11 -6.55
C ALA A 75 11.07 -6.25 -7.92
N HIS A 76 11.04 -7.46 -8.47
CA HIS A 76 10.32 -7.80 -9.69
C HIS A 76 8.89 -8.28 -9.35
N GLY A 77 8.74 -8.92 -8.18
CA GLY A 77 7.45 -9.31 -7.61
C GLY A 77 7.22 -8.66 -6.24
N VAL A 78 5.98 -8.30 -5.94
CA VAL A 78 5.57 -7.81 -4.61
C VAL A 78 4.40 -8.63 -4.10
N VAL A 79 4.50 -9.14 -2.88
CA VAL A 79 3.40 -9.81 -2.18
C VAL A 79 2.96 -8.89 -1.06
N ILE A 80 1.68 -8.54 -0.99
CA ILE A 80 1.14 -7.72 0.10
C ILE A 80 0.11 -8.54 0.86
N GLY A 81 0.34 -8.76 2.15
CA GLY A 81 -0.62 -9.37 3.04
C GLY A 81 -1.11 -8.42 4.11
N THR A 82 -2.43 -8.35 4.32
CA THR A 82 -3.03 -7.61 5.43
C THR A 82 -4.21 -8.35 6.04
N PRO A 83 -4.42 -8.25 7.36
CA PRO A 83 -5.70 -8.57 7.95
C PRO A 83 -6.75 -7.49 7.62
N VAL A 84 -8.02 -7.88 7.66
CA VAL A 84 -9.14 -6.93 7.71
C VAL A 84 -9.45 -6.61 9.17
N TYR A 85 -9.27 -5.36 9.56
CA TYR A 85 -9.65 -4.84 10.86
C TYR A 85 -10.70 -3.75 10.69
N VAL A 86 -11.82 -3.91 11.38
CA VAL A 86 -12.96 -2.97 11.34
C VAL A 86 -13.41 -2.67 9.90
N GLY A 87 -13.41 -3.68 9.04
CA GLY A 87 -13.90 -3.58 7.66
C GLY A 87 -12.91 -3.00 6.64
N ASN A 88 -11.66 -2.71 7.02
CA ASN A 88 -10.64 -2.23 6.08
C ASN A 88 -9.30 -2.97 6.27
N ALA A 89 -8.35 -2.73 5.36
CA ALA A 89 -6.96 -3.12 5.56
C ALA A 89 -6.40 -2.56 6.88
N SER A 90 -5.38 -3.22 7.42
CA SER A 90 -4.69 -2.79 8.63
C SER A 90 -4.20 -1.35 8.52
N GLY A 91 -4.21 -0.62 9.64
CA GLY A 91 -3.64 0.73 9.71
C GLY A 91 -2.17 0.80 9.29
N LEU A 92 -1.40 -0.27 9.54
CA LEU A 92 -0.02 -0.40 9.08
C LEU A 92 0.08 -0.35 7.55
N LEU A 93 -0.74 -1.14 6.86
CA LEU A 93 -0.75 -1.15 5.40
C LEU A 93 -1.28 0.17 4.84
N VAL A 94 -2.38 0.70 5.40
CA VAL A 94 -2.97 1.97 4.93
C VAL A 94 -1.98 3.13 5.08
N ASN A 95 -1.25 3.20 6.20
CA ASN A 95 -0.20 4.20 6.40
C ASN A 95 0.93 4.08 5.38
N PHE A 96 1.42 2.86 5.14
CA PHE A 96 2.41 2.60 4.08
C PHE A 96 1.91 3.01 2.69
N LEU A 97 0.67 2.65 2.32
CA LEU A 97 0.07 3.05 1.04
C LEU A 97 -0.04 4.57 0.89
N GLY A 98 -0.42 5.28 1.97
CA GLY A 98 -0.47 6.74 1.99
C GLY A 98 0.88 7.41 1.72
N ARG A 99 1.98 6.69 1.95
CA ARG A 99 3.36 7.11 1.66
C ARG A 99 3.84 6.72 0.26
N CYS A 100 3.05 5.99 -0.53
CA CYS A 100 3.45 5.45 -1.83
C CYS A 100 3.07 6.32 -3.04
N ARG A 101 2.63 7.57 -2.83
CA ARG A 101 2.48 8.58 -3.89
C ARG A 101 3.70 8.69 -4.83
N PRO A 102 4.98 8.53 -4.38
CA PRO A 102 6.14 8.52 -5.28
C PRO A 102 6.10 7.50 -6.44
N PHE A 103 5.24 6.48 -6.36
CA PHE A 103 5.09 5.45 -7.41
C PHE A 103 3.96 5.74 -8.40
N ILE A 104 3.08 6.68 -8.05
CA ILE A 104 1.93 7.06 -8.87
C ILE A 104 2.38 8.19 -9.79
N SER A 105 1.99 8.14 -11.06
CA SER A 105 2.13 9.29 -11.94
C SER A 105 0.83 10.07 -12.01
N PHE A 106 0.93 11.38 -11.84
CA PHE A 106 -0.18 12.31 -11.95
C PHE A 106 -0.94 12.17 -13.29
N LEU A 107 -0.25 11.76 -14.36
CA LEU A 107 -0.84 11.51 -15.67
C LEU A 107 -1.75 10.27 -15.70
N ASP A 108 -1.53 9.26 -14.86
CA ASP A 108 -2.44 8.11 -14.75
C ASP A 108 -3.69 8.44 -13.93
N SER A 109 -3.58 9.41 -13.02
CA SER A 109 -4.70 9.92 -12.21
C SER A 109 -5.59 10.88 -13.00
N ALA A 110 -5.04 11.53 -14.03
CA ALA A 110 -5.77 12.42 -14.92
C ALA A 110 -6.76 11.69 -15.85
N GLY A 111 -6.65 10.35 -15.96
CA GLY A 111 -7.59 9.50 -16.71
C GLY A 111 -8.76 8.98 -15.86
N SER A 112 -8.71 9.10 -14.53
CA SER A 112 -9.87 8.79 -13.69
C SER A 112 -10.76 10.03 -13.61
N SER A 113 -11.67 10.17 -14.58
CA SER A 113 -12.90 10.92 -14.35
C SER A 113 -13.63 10.21 -13.23
N GLY A 114 -13.45 10.64 -11.99
CA GLY A 114 -14.40 10.28 -10.94
C GLY A 114 -15.78 10.70 -11.43
N GLU A 115 -16.76 9.80 -11.37
CA GLU A 115 -18.14 10.18 -11.62
C GLU A 115 -18.49 11.32 -10.66
N GLU A 116 -18.87 12.47 -11.21
CA GLU A 116 -19.46 13.53 -10.40
C GLU A 116 -20.72 12.96 -9.76
N ILE A 117 -20.80 13.05 -8.44
CA ILE A 117 -22.03 12.68 -7.72
C ILE A 117 -23.19 13.51 -8.28
N SER A 118 -24.28 12.83 -8.64
CA SER A 118 -25.44 13.53 -9.18
C SER A 118 -26.04 14.46 -8.11
N PRO A 119 -26.77 15.52 -8.53
CA PRO A 119 -27.48 16.39 -7.59
C PRO A 119 -28.40 15.63 -6.62
N GLU A 120 -28.97 14.51 -7.07
CA GLU A 120 -29.83 13.62 -6.28
C GLU A 120 -29.04 12.84 -5.22
N GLN A 121 -27.87 12.32 -5.57
CA GLN A 121 -26.95 11.65 -4.63
C GLN A 121 -26.43 12.64 -3.58
N ALA A 122 -26.09 13.86 -4.00
CA ALA A 122 -25.69 14.94 -3.10
C ALA A 122 -26.85 15.36 -2.15
N ALA A 123 -28.08 15.38 -2.65
CA ALA A 123 -29.27 15.69 -1.85
C ALA A 123 -29.61 14.57 -0.84
N ALA A 124 -29.42 13.30 -1.22
CA ALA A 124 -29.60 12.16 -0.33
C ALA A 124 -28.60 12.18 0.85
N LEU A 125 -27.32 12.49 0.57
CA LEU A 125 -26.29 12.65 1.60
C LEU A 125 -26.59 13.77 2.61
N ARG A 126 -27.34 14.81 2.21
CA ARG A 126 -27.74 15.92 3.08
C ARG A 126 -28.93 15.58 3.99
N ARG A 127 -29.71 14.53 3.69
CA ARG A 127 -30.93 14.17 4.44
C ARG A 127 -30.67 13.32 5.67
N GLU A 128 -29.57 12.59 5.71
CA GLU A 128 -29.15 11.91 6.93
C GLU A 128 -28.48 12.91 7.87
N LYS A 129 -28.78 12.86 9.17
CA LYS A 129 -28.09 13.64 10.22
C LYS A 129 -26.67 13.13 10.45
N THR A 130 -25.95 12.89 9.36
CA THR A 130 -24.59 12.35 9.32
C THR A 130 -23.72 13.46 8.75
N CYS A 131 -22.91 14.07 9.61
CA CYS A 131 -21.93 15.06 9.16
C CYS A 131 -20.73 14.31 8.59
N LEU A 132 -20.70 14.16 7.27
CA LEU A 132 -19.51 13.75 6.54
C LEU A 132 -18.78 15.01 6.06
N LEU A 133 -17.74 15.40 6.79
CA LEU A 133 -16.92 16.55 6.43
C LEU A 133 -15.90 16.12 5.34
N ILE A 134 -16.28 16.28 4.07
CA ILE A 134 -15.36 16.10 2.94
C ILE A 134 -14.71 17.45 2.65
N SER A 135 -13.47 17.65 3.08
CA SER A 135 -12.70 18.82 2.65
C SER A 135 -12.24 18.61 1.21
N ARG A 136 -12.86 19.31 0.26
CA ARG A 136 -12.16 19.67 -0.98
C ARG A 136 -11.16 20.75 -0.60
N GLY A 137 -9.88 20.40 -0.60
CA GLY A 137 -8.82 21.38 -0.40
C GLY A 137 -8.80 22.36 -1.57
N THR A 138 -8.53 23.64 -1.28
CA THR A 138 -8.04 24.61 -2.26
C THR A 138 -6.81 24.03 -2.96
N ALA A 139 -6.53 24.42 -4.21
CA ALA A 139 -5.30 24.00 -4.87
C ALA A 139 -4.11 24.31 -3.94
N TYR A 140 -3.10 23.43 -3.91
CA TYR A 140 -1.96 23.55 -2.98
C TYR A 140 -1.26 24.93 -3.07
N ALA A 141 -1.40 25.62 -4.20
CA ALA A 141 -0.89 26.97 -4.42
C ALA A 141 -1.57 28.05 -3.55
N ASP A 142 -2.75 27.77 -2.99
CA ASP A 142 -3.64 28.76 -2.38
C ASP A 142 -3.83 28.58 -0.86
N LEU A 143 -3.02 27.75 -0.20
CA LEU A 143 -3.11 27.52 1.25
C LEU A 143 -2.19 28.50 2.03
N PRO A 144 -2.66 29.13 3.13
CA PRO A 144 -1.85 30.07 3.91
C PRO A 144 -1.70 29.68 5.40
N SER A 145 -1.43 28.41 5.74
CA SER A 145 -1.46 27.98 7.16
C SER A 145 -0.08 27.91 7.85
N PRO A 146 0.02 28.14 9.18
CA PRO A 146 1.26 27.94 9.96
C PRO A 146 1.84 26.53 9.89
N ALA A 147 1.00 25.52 9.65
CA ALA A 147 1.43 24.14 9.40
C ALA A 147 2.20 24.04 8.06
N GLU A 148 1.75 24.77 7.04
CA GLU A 148 2.45 24.89 5.77
C GLU A 148 3.75 25.68 5.91
N GLU A 149 3.80 26.68 6.78
CA GLU A 149 5.03 27.42 7.05
C GLU A 149 6.06 26.60 7.83
N ALA A 150 5.61 25.82 8.83
CA ALA A 150 6.45 24.85 9.52
C ALA A 150 6.94 23.75 8.56
N MET A 151 6.06 23.30 7.67
CA MET A 151 6.40 22.36 6.61
C MET A 151 7.39 22.98 5.62
N ARG A 152 7.20 24.23 5.16
CA ARG A 152 8.12 24.99 4.31
C ARG A 152 9.48 25.14 4.98
N ARG A 153 9.53 25.41 6.30
CA ARG A 153 10.79 25.42 7.08
C ARG A 153 11.47 24.06 7.13
N ALA A 154 10.74 22.97 7.37
CA ALA A 154 11.30 21.61 7.37
C ALA A 154 11.79 21.19 5.96
N ILE A 155 11.01 21.56 4.95
CA ILE A 155 11.31 21.43 3.53
C ILE A 155 12.58 22.23 3.17
N GLN A 156 12.75 23.44 3.68
CA GLN A 156 13.91 24.31 3.43
C GLN A 156 15.16 23.82 4.16
N ALA A 157 15.07 23.52 5.46
CA ALA A 157 16.19 22.95 6.22
C ALA A 157 16.69 21.61 5.62
N HIS A 158 15.81 20.86 4.94
CA HIS A 158 16.18 19.68 4.18
C HIS A 158 16.73 20.00 2.77
N LEU A 159 16.30 21.09 2.10
CA LEU A 159 16.90 21.59 0.85
C LEU A 159 18.31 22.12 1.02
N ASP A 160 18.57 22.74 2.17
CA ASP A 160 19.86 23.31 2.50
C ASP A 160 20.91 22.20 2.69
N ARG A 161 20.48 20.92 2.73
CA ARG A 161 21.35 19.77 2.59
C ARG A 161 21.69 19.55 1.12
N ASP A 162 22.96 19.31 0.83
CA ASP A 162 23.45 18.99 -0.51
C ASP A 162 22.58 17.89 -1.17
N PRO A 163 21.84 18.19 -2.26
CA PRO A 163 20.98 17.22 -2.93
C PRO A 163 21.74 16.04 -3.56
N SER A 164 23.03 16.22 -3.85
CA SER A 164 23.90 15.15 -4.36
C SER A 164 24.26 14.11 -3.29
N SER A 165 24.05 14.44 -2.01
CA SER A 165 24.15 13.49 -0.90
C SER A 165 22.90 12.61 -0.74
N HIS A 166 21.79 12.92 -1.42
CA HIS A 166 20.54 12.18 -1.28
C HIS A 166 20.49 11.01 -2.29
N PRO A 167 20.51 9.75 -1.83
CA PRO A 167 20.84 8.63 -2.71
C PRO A 167 19.80 8.32 -3.81
N LEU A 168 18.55 8.84 -3.71
CA LEU A 168 17.41 8.29 -4.45
C LEU A 168 16.46 9.35 -5.05
N PRO A 169 16.29 9.41 -6.38
CA PRO A 169 15.20 10.13 -7.03
C PRO A 169 13.98 9.23 -7.26
N ALA A 170 12.78 9.75 -6.99
CA ALA A 170 11.48 9.14 -7.19
C ALA A 170 11.13 9.17 -8.68
N ARG A 171 11.10 7.97 -9.23
CA ARG A 171 10.42 7.63 -10.47
C ARG A 171 9.37 6.56 -10.16
N ARG A 172 8.42 6.37 -11.09
CA ARG A 172 7.56 5.18 -11.15
C ARG A 172 8.40 3.92 -10.93
N LEU A 173 7.76 2.87 -10.41
CA LEU A 173 8.40 1.57 -10.41
C LEU A 173 8.73 1.14 -11.86
N PRO A 174 9.87 0.47 -12.10
CA PRO A 174 10.16 -0.11 -13.41
C PRO A 174 9.01 -1.00 -13.92
N PRO A 175 8.73 -1.01 -15.24
CA PRO A 175 7.64 -1.80 -15.82
C PRO A 175 7.87 -3.31 -15.68
N GLY A 176 6.81 -4.10 -15.87
CA GLY A 176 6.86 -5.57 -15.84
C GLY A 176 6.91 -6.18 -14.44
N LYS A 177 6.57 -5.40 -13.41
CA LYS A 177 6.46 -5.91 -12.04
C LYS A 177 5.14 -6.62 -11.82
N LYS A 178 5.18 -7.67 -11.01
CA LYS A 178 4.01 -8.50 -10.69
C LYS A 178 3.62 -8.35 -9.22
N GLY A 179 2.36 -8.59 -8.91
CA GLY A 179 1.80 -8.46 -7.56
C GLY A 179 0.93 -9.65 -7.15
N VAL A 180 0.95 -9.99 -5.86
CA VAL A 180 -0.04 -10.88 -5.22
C VAL A 180 -0.60 -10.19 -3.98
N ILE A 181 -1.92 -10.22 -3.81
CA ILE A 181 -2.61 -9.63 -2.67
C ILE A 181 -3.18 -10.75 -1.79
N LEU A 182 -2.97 -10.64 -0.48
CA LEU A 182 -3.49 -11.54 0.55
C LEU A 182 -4.33 -10.76 1.54
N LEU A 183 -5.60 -11.14 1.67
CA LEU A 183 -6.53 -10.51 2.59
C LEU A 183 -7.02 -11.54 3.60
N THR A 184 -6.70 -11.41 4.88
CA THR A 184 -7.11 -12.40 5.90
C THR A 184 -8.20 -11.87 6.82
N TYR A 185 -9.25 -12.65 7.09
CA TYR A 185 -10.33 -12.23 7.99
C TYR A 185 -11.10 -13.43 8.58
N HIS A 186 -11.81 -13.19 9.69
CA HIS A 186 -12.49 -14.26 10.43
C HIS A 186 -13.88 -14.57 9.87
N GLN A 187 -14.58 -13.56 9.37
CA GLN A 187 -15.95 -13.74 8.89
C GLN A 187 -15.96 -14.63 7.64
N PRO A 188 -17.00 -15.45 7.43
CA PRO A 188 -17.12 -16.23 6.22
C PRO A 188 -17.48 -15.35 5.01
N GLY A 189 -17.17 -15.86 3.81
CA GLY A 189 -17.57 -15.28 2.54
C GLY A 189 -16.42 -14.58 1.84
N GLU A 190 -15.95 -15.19 0.75
CA GLU A 190 -14.86 -14.71 -0.11
C GLU A 190 -15.04 -13.26 -0.56
N GLU A 191 -16.28 -12.87 -0.84
CA GLU A 191 -16.62 -11.55 -1.38
C GLU A 191 -16.90 -10.47 -0.34
N LYS A 192 -16.88 -10.83 0.94
CA LYS A 192 -17.30 -9.94 2.03
C LYS A 192 -16.54 -8.62 2.07
N TYR A 193 -15.26 -8.65 1.69
CA TYR A 193 -14.38 -7.49 1.68
C TYR A 193 -13.82 -7.21 0.28
N ARG A 194 -14.60 -7.52 -0.77
CA ARG A 194 -14.25 -7.24 -2.17
C ARG A 194 -13.82 -5.79 -2.38
N SER A 195 -14.50 -4.82 -1.74
CA SER A 195 -14.13 -3.40 -1.84
C SER A 195 -12.71 -3.09 -1.34
N VAL A 196 -12.26 -3.75 -0.27
CA VAL A 196 -10.89 -3.61 0.26
C VAL A 196 -9.89 -4.22 -0.72
N ALA A 197 -10.21 -5.41 -1.23
CA ALA A 197 -9.44 -6.10 -2.25
C ALA A 197 -9.27 -5.26 -3.54
N ASP A 198 -10.37 -4.69 -4.04
CA ASP A 198 -10.39 -3.82 -5.22
C ASP A 198 -9.61 -2.52 -4.98
N PHE A 199 -9.74 -1.92 -3.80
CA PHE A 199 -8.95 -0.75 -3.40
C PHE A 199 -7.45 -1.03 -3.44
N LEU A 200 -7.01 -2.18 -2.90
CA LEU A 200 -5.60 -2.58 -2.93
C LEU A 200 -5.14 -2.83 -4.37
N ARG A 201 -5.92 -3.57 -5.17
CA ARG A 201 -5.61 -3.82 -6.58
C ARG A 201 -5.46 -2.53 -7.36
N PHE A 202 -6.39 -1.59 -7.20
CA PHE A 202 -6.34 -0.28 -7.85
C PHE A 202 -5.04 0.46 -7.54
N ASN A 203 -4.67 0.57 -6.26
CA ASN A 203 -3.46 1.27 -5.86
C ASN A 203 -2.18 0.61 -6.40
N LEU A 204 -2.11 -0.72 -6.41
CA LEU A 204 -0.94 -1.43 -6.93
C LEU A 204 -0.85 -1.36 -8.46
N ASN A 205 -1.99 -1.36 -9.15
CA ASN A 205 -2.02 -1.12 -10.60
C ASN A 205 -1.50 0.29 -10.93
N LEU A 206 -1.83 1.31 -10.13
CA LEU A 206 -1.27 2.67 -10.30
C LEU A 206 0.25 2.72 -10.14
N TRP A 207 0.85 1.78 -9.40
CA TRP A 207 2.30 1.66 -9.31
C TRP A 207 2.91 0.90 -10.50
N GLY A 208 2.08 0.36 -11.39
CA GLY A 208 2.48 -0.45 -12.54
C GLY A 208 2.65 -1.94 -12.24
N LEU A 209 2.06 -2.47 -11.17
CA LEU A 209 2.06 -3.90 -10.90
C LEU A 209 0.94 -4.61 -11.65
N GLU A 210 1.26 -5.71 -12.31
CA GLU A 210 0.29 -6.69 -12.79
C GLU A 210 -0.11 -7.62 -11.64
N ILE A 211 -1.35 -7.57 -11.18
CA ILE A 211 -1.83 -8.43 -10.08
C ILE A 211 -2.16 -9.82 -10.61
N LEU A 212 -1.34 -10.80 -10.23
CA LEU A 212 -1.42 -12.21 -10.64
C LEU A 212 -2.52 -12.98 -9.92
N ASP A 213 -2.70 -12.72 -8.62
CA ASP A 213 -3.73 -13.33 -7.80
C ASP A 213 -4.11 -12.40 -6.63
N LEU A 214 -5.35 -12.54 -6.21
CA LEU A 214 -5.91 -11.92 -5.03
C LEU A 214 -6.56 -13.02 -4.21
N ILE A 215 -6.00 -13.29 -3.03
CA ILE A 215 -6.35 -14.42 -2.18
C ILE A 215 -7.10 -13.89 -0.94
N PRO A 216 -8.44 -13.94 -0.93
CA PRO A 216 -9.27 -13.68 0.24
C PRO A 216 -9.31 -14.92 1.13
N ALA A 217 -8.56 -14.88 2.23
CA ALA A 217 -8.44 -15.95 3.19
C ALA A 217 -9.38 -15.71 4.39
N TYR A 218 -10.62 -16.21 4.25
CA TYR A 218 -11.70 -16.08 5.23
C TYR A 218 -11.76 -17.25 6.22
N ARG A 219 -12.53 -17.12 7.31
CA ARG A 219 -12.63 -18.10 8.42
C ARG A 219 -11.32 -18.31 9.18
N LEU A 220 -10.50 -17.26 9.30
CA LEU A 220 -9.23 -17.28 10.03
C LEU A 220 -9.33 -16.43 11.30
N LEU A 221 -9.60 -17.08 12.44
CA LEU A 221 -9.77 -16.42 13.73
C LEU A 221 -8.54 -16.57 14.63
N LYS A 222 -8.08 -17.81 14.81
CA LYS A 222 -6.95 -18.16 15.67
C LYS A 222 -5.66 -18.19 14.86
N LYS A 223 -4.55 -17.94 15.55
CA LYS A 223 -3.21 -18.14 14.98
C LYS A 223 -3.05 -19.61 14.61
N GLY A 224 -2.66 -19.90 13.38
CA GLY A 224 -2.50 -21.28 12.90
C GLY A 224 -3.60 -21.73 11.95
N ASP A 225 -4.76 -21.06 11.93
CA ASP A 225 -5.91 -21.48 11.10
C ASP A 225 -5.54 -21.56 9.61
N ALA A 226 -4.66 -20.67 9.12
CA ALA A 226 -4.21 -20.71 7.73
C ALA A 226 -3.43 -21.99 7.41
N GLN A 227 -2.56 -22.44 8.32
CA GLN A 227 -1.78 -23.68 8.13
C GLN A 227 -2.66 -24.94 8.07
N MET A 228 -3.84 -24.91 8.69
CA MET A 228 -4.79 -26.02 8.69
C MET A 228 -5.64 -26.09 7.41
N ARG A 229 -5.46 -25.14 6.49
CA ARG A 229 -6.23 -25.00 5.25
C ARG A 229 -5.33 -25.29 4.05
N ASP A 230 -5.24 -26.57 3.67
CA ASP A 230 -4.44 -27.02 2.53
C ASP A 230 -4.78 -26.29 1.24
N ASP A 231 -6.06 -25.99 1.02
CA ASP A 231 -6.53 -25.21 -0.13
C ASP A 231 -5.92 -23.81 -0.18
N LEU A 232 -5.85 -23.11 0.97
CA LEU A 232 -5.25 -21.78 1.08
C LEU A 232 -3.72 -21.83 0.97
N MET A 233 -3.09 -22.81 1.63
CA MET A 233 -1.63 -22.99 1.62
C MET A 233 -1.12 -23.38 0.23
N GLU A 234 -1.86 -24.20 -0.50
CA GLU A 234 -1.56 -24.58 -1.87
C GLU A 234 -1.80 -23.41 -2.85
N ARG A 235 -2.91 -22.69 -2.71
CA ARG A 235 -3.17 -21.48 -3.53
C ARG A 235 -2.08 -20.43 -3.34
N ALA A 236 -1.70 -20.13 -2.10
CA ALA A 236 -0.62 -19.19 -1.79
C ALA A 236 0.71 -19.65 -2.42
N TRP A 237 1.06 -20.93 -2.31
CA TRP A 237 2.28 -21.45 -2.91
C TRP A 237 2.28 -21.38 -4.44
N ARG A 238 1.16 -21.74 -5.08
CA ARG A 238 0.99 -21.64 -6.54
C ARG A 238 1.12 -20.20 -7.03
N ALA A 239 0.50 -19.24 -6.35
CA ALA A 239 0.63 -17.83 -6.66
C ALA A 239 2.10 -17.38 -6.62
N GLY A 240 2.87 -17.88 -5.64
CA GLY A 240 4.31 -17.65 -5.55
C GLY A 240 5.10 -18.14 -6.77
N ARG A 241 4.71 -19.30 -7.33
CA ARG A 241 5.38 -19.88 -8.49
C ARG A 241 5.13 -19.13 -9.81
N MET A 242 4.23 -18.14 -9.82
CA MET A 242 3.92 -17.31 -10.99
C MET A 242 4.88 -16.10 -11.13
N PHE A 243 5.68 -15.83 -10.09
CA PHE A 243 6.81 -14.90 -10.16
C PHE A 243 7.94 -15.53 -10.99
#